data_AF-A0A0D3AED2-F1
#
_entry.id   AF-A0A0D3AED2-F1
#
_cell.length_a   1.000
_cell.length_b   1.000
_cell.length_c   1.000
_cell.angle_alpha   90.00
_cell.angle_beta   90.00
_cell.angle_gamma   90.00
#
_symmetry.space_group_name_H-M   'P 1'
#
loop_
_entity.id
_entity.type
_entity.pdbx_description
1 polymer ?
#
loop_
_entity_poly.entity_id
_entity_poly.type
_entity_poly.pdbx_seq_one_letter_code
_entity_poly.pdbx_strand_id
1 'polypeptide(L)'
;MYGHNPTSVKVAEAAQTNTSKTYFGSMFVMDCPLTTLPNIGSKRIGYAQGMTASASQTELGLLMILHFVFTEREYNGSTISILGRNLVFENVREMPVVGGSGAFRFARGYAEGKTYSLDVKSGNATLEYNVFILHP
;
A
#
# COMPACT_ATOMS: atom_id res chain seq x y z
N MET A 1 3.13 -11.87 -0.05
CA MET A 1 3.26 -12.47 1.30
C MET A 1 4.05 -13.77 1.30
N TYR A 2 3.99 -14.60 0.24
CA TYR A 2 4.79 -15.84 0.16
C TYR A 2 5.64 -15.89 -1.13
N GLY A 3 6.83 -16.49 -1.06
CA GLY A 3 7.80 -16.61 -2.17
C GLY A 3 9.25 -16.48 -1.69
N HIS A 4 10.23 -16.58 -2.61
CA HIS A 4 11.67 -16.62 -2.26
C HIS A 4 12.22 -15.28 -1.72
N ASN A 5 11.43 -14.20 -1.69
CA ASN A 5 11.77 -12.91 -1.07
C ASN A 5 10.47 -12.14 -0.75
N PRO A 6 9.83 -12.39 0.41
CA PRO A 6 8.58 -11.70 0.75
C PRO A 6 8.83 -10.20 1.01
N THR A 7 8.07 -9.35 0.32
CA THR A 7 8.09 -7.89 0.49
C THR A 7 7.08 -7.40 1.53
N SER A 8 6.36 -8.32 2.16
CA SER A 8 5.43 -8.03 3.24
C SER A 8 5.34 -9.22 4.19
N VAL A 9 5.35 -8.94 5.49
CA VAL A 9 5.42 -9.93 6.56
C VAL A 9 4.37 -9.61 7.63
N LYS A 10 3.68 -10.64 8.11
CA LYS A 10 2.73 -10.51 9.23
C LYS A 10 3.53 -10.29 10.52
N VAL A 11 3.21 -9.22 11.26
CA VAL A 11 3.91 -8.85 12.50
C VAL A 11 3.04 -8.98 13.75
N ALA A 12 1.72 -9.01 13.59
CA ALA A 12 0.79 -9.26 14.68
C ALA A 12 -0.51 -9.89 14.16
N GLU A 13 -1.20 -10.62 15.04
CA GLU A 13 -2.56 -11.09 14.83
C GLU A 13 -3.30 -11.22 16.17
N ALA A 14 -4.63 -11.13 16.12
CA ALA A 14 -5.50 -11.43 17.25
C ALA A 14 -5.85 -12.93 17.28
N ALA A 15 -6.27 -13.44 18.43
CA ALA A 15 -6.66 -14.85 18.60
C ALA A 15 -7.75 -15.29 17.60
N GLN A 16 -8.65 -14.38 17.24
CA GLN A 16 -9.75 -14.62 16.29
C GLN A 16 -9.42 -14.30 14.83
N THR A 17 -8.19 -13.87 14.51
CA THR A 17 -7.83 -13.44 13.15
C THR A 17 -8.05 -14.56 12.13
N ASN A 18 -7.66 -15.80 12.44
CA ASN A 18 -7.74 -16.93 11.50
C ASN A 18 -9.17 -17.47 11.30
N THR A 19 -10.10 -17.17 12.21
CA THR A 19 -11.52 -17.52 12.08
C THR A 19 -12.38 -16.35 11.60
N SER A 20 -11.83 -15.13 11.58
CA SER A 20 -12.48 -13.95 11.03
C SER A 20 -12.54 -14.02 9.50
N LYS A 21 -13.74 -13.77 8.94
CA LYS A 21 -13.93 -13.62 7.48
C LYS A 21 -13.15 -12.42 6.90
N THR A 22 -12.76 -11.47 7.73
CA THR A 22 -12.06 -10.25 7.31
C THR A 22 -10.60 -10.25 7.74
N TYR A 23 -10.11 -11.30 8.41
CA TYR A 23 -8.78 -11.32 9.04
C TYR A 23 -8.58 -10.21 10.08
N PHE A 24 -9.67 -9.71 10.67
CA PHE A 24 -9.64 -8.65 11.68
C PHE A 24 -8.52 -8.86 12.71
N GLY A 25 -7.76 -7.79 12.98
CA GLY A 25 -6.65 -7.79 13.93
C GLY A 25 -5.31 -8.28 13.36
N SER A 26 -5.25 -8.72 12.10
CA SER A 26 -3.97 -8.97 11.42
C SER A 26 -3.26 -7.66 11.09
N MET A 27 -1.94 -7.63 11.29
CA MET A 27 -1.06 -6.51 10.93
C MET A 27 0.13 -7.00 10.12
N PHE A 28 0.49 -6.22 9.10
CA PHE A 28 1.62 -6.52 8.21
C PHE A 28 2.52 -5.30 8.09
N VAL A 29 3.83 -5.53 8.04
CA VAL A 29 4.79 -4.53 7.55
C VAL A 29 5.11 -4.81 6.09
N MET A 30 5.47 -3.77 5.35
CA MET A 30 5.69 -3.83 3.91
C MET A 30 6.91 -3.02 3.49
N ASP A 31 7.65 -3.57 2.53
CA ASP A 31 8.69 -2.92 1.73
C ASP A 31 8.54 -3.41 0.28
N CYS A 32 7.50 -2.90 -0.39
CA CYS A 32 7.09 -3.37 -1.71
C CYS A 32 7.66 -2.48 -2.81
N PRO A 33 8.19 -3.04 -3.92
CA PRO A 33 8.67 -2.23 -5.03
C PRO A 33 7.53 -1.46 -5.72
N LEU A 34 7.77 -0.19 -6.05
CA LEU A 34 6.95 0.59 -6.97
C LEU A 34 7.58 0.52 -8.36
N THR A 35 6.81 0.08 -9.36
CA THR A 35 7.28 -0.13 -10.73
C THR A 35 6.42 0.61 -11.74
N THR A 36 6.97 0.93 -12.91
CA THR A 36 6.25 1.66 -13.96
C THR A 36 5.19 0.82 -14.67
N LEU A 37 5.29 -0.51 -14.58
CA LEU A 37 4.32 -1.46 -15.13
C LEU A 37 3.98 -2.54 -14.09
N PRO A 38 2.88 -3.29 -14.27
CA PRO A 38 2.48 -4.37 -13.35
C PRO A 38 3.51 -5.49 -13.17
N ASN A 39 4.44 -5.64 -14.12
CA ASN A 39 5.51 -6.63 -14.06
C ASN A 39 6.62 -6.17 -13.09
N ILE A 40 6.98 -7.02 -12.12
CA ILE A 40 8.03 -6.77 -11.12
C ILE A 40 9.43 -6.57 -11.72
N GLY A 41 9.69 -7.12 -12.92
CA GLY A 41 10.93 -6.92 -13.68
C GLY A 41 10.96 -5.60 -14.47
N SER A 42 9.87 -4.83 -14.48
CA SER A 42 9.85 -3.51 -15.10
C SER A 42 10.62 -2.48 -14.27
N LYS A 43 10.78 -1.27 -14.82
CA LYS A 43 11.56 -0.23 -14.16
C LYS A 43 10.98 0.07 -12.77
N ARG A 44 11.81 -0.10 -11.74
CA ARG A 44 11.52 0.34 -10.37
C ARG A 44 11.70 1.86 -10.26
N ILE A 45 10.76 2.51 -9.58
CA ILE A 45 10.76 3.96 -9.35
C ILE A 45 10.80 4.32 -7.86
N GLY A 46 10.68 3.32 -6.98
CA GLY A 46 10.68 3.52 -5.55
C GLY A 46 10.16 2.31 -4.79
N TYR A 47 9.68 2.58 -3.58
CA TYR A 47 9.13 1.59 -2.66
C TYR A 47 7.87 2.11 -1.97
N ALA A 48 6.90 1.23 -1.75
CA ALA A 48 5.81 1.41 -0.82
C ALA A 48 6.20 0.77 0.52
N GLN A 49 6.47 1.61 1.51
CA GLN A 49 6.96 1.20 2.82
C GLN A 49 5.98 1.59 3.92
N GLY A 50 5.77 0.73 4.90
CA GLY A 50 4.90 1.03 6.03
C GLY A 50 4.18 -0.20 6.55
N MET A 51 2.92 -0.03 6.96
CA MET A 51 2.13 -1.11 7.54
C MET A 51 0.67 -1.07 7.12
N THR A 52 0.03 -2.24 7.19
CA THR A 52 -1.41 -2.40 7.03
C THR A 52 -1.99 -3.17 8.21
N ALA A 53 -3.25 -2.91 8.51
CA ALA A 53 -3.99 -3.67 9.50
C ALA A 53 -5.40 -3.99 8.99
N SER A 54 -5.87 -5.23 9.14
CA SER A 54 -7.28 -5.52 8.92
C SER A 54 -8.10 -4.97 10.08
N ALA A 55 -8.79 -3.87 9.81
CA ALA A 55 -9.40 -3.02 10.84
C ALA A 55 -10.93 -3.01 10.79
N SER A 56 -11.55 -3.79 9.90
CA SER A 56 -13.01 -3.94 9.81
C SER A 56 -13.44 -5.36 10.18
N GLN A 57 -14.53 -5.46 10.96
CA GLN A 57 -15.13 -6.75 11.34
C GLN A 57 -16.17 -7.24 10.33
N THR A 58 -16.74 -6.33 9.52
CA THR A 58 -17.87 -6.62 8.63
C THR A 58 -17.47 -6.82 7.17
N GLU A 59 -16.34 -6.25 6.76
CA GLU A 59 -15.82 -6.30 5.39
C GLU A 59 -14.28 -6.32 5.41
N LEU A 60 -13.64 -6.78 4.33
CA LEU A 60 -12.17 -6.80 4.24
C LEU A 60 -11.62 -5.40 3.99
N GLY A 61 -11.63 -4.60 5.06
CA GLY A 61 -11.14 -3.22 5.08
C GLY A 61 -9.81 -3.11 5.80
N LEU A 62 -8.79 -2.68 5.06
CA LEU A 62 -7.46 -2.44 5.60
C LEU A 62 -7.32 -0.97 6.00
N LEU A 63 -6.72 -0.72 7.16
CA LEU A 63 -6.05 0.55 7.45
C LEU A 63 -4.69 0.51 6.76
N MET A 64 -4.40 1.54 5.97
CA MET A 64 -3.15 1.74 5.26
C MET A 64 -2.39 2.88 5.91
N ILE A 65 -1.14 2.63 6.33
CA ILE A 65 -0.21 3.65 6.81
C ILE A 65 1.06 3.46 6.00
N LEU A 66 1.18 4.20 4.89
CA LEU A 66 2.23 3.99 3.89
C LEU A 66 2.99 5.27 3.57
N HIS A 67 4.24 5.09 3.20
CA HIS A 67 5.03 6.03 2.43
C HIS A 67 5.28 5.46 1.05
N PHE A 68 5.09 6.28 0.01
CA PHE A 68 5.74 6.02 -1.27
C PHE A 68 7.05 6.79 -1.28
N VAL A 69 8.15 6.04 -1.32
CA VAL A 69 9.53 6.53 -1.29
C VAL A 69 10.08 6.47 -2.70
N PHE A 70 10.25 7.63 -3.34
CA PHE A 70 10.72 7.71 -4.72
C PHE A 70 12.25 7.71 -4.77
N THR A 71 12.82 6.93 -5.68
CA THR A 71 14.28 6.76 -5.78
C THR A 71 14.85 7.14 -7.14
N GLU A 72 14.04 7.75 -8.00
CA GLU A 72 14.38 8.01 -9.40
C GLU A 72 14.13 9.47 -9.80
N ARG A 73 15.02 10.00 -10.65
CA ARG A 73 14.89 11.29 -11.34
C ARG A 73 14.61 12.47 -10.40
N GLU A 74 13.70 13.35 -10.79
CA GLU A 74 13.36 14.61 -10.13
C GLU A 74 12.80 14.43 -8.71
N TYR A 75 12.24 13.25 -8.40
CA TYR A 75 11.66 12.95 -7.09
C TYR A 75 12.56 12.07 -6.22
N ASN A 76 13.79 11.77 -6.64
CA ASN A 76 14.69 10.93 -5.87
C ASN A 76 14.89 11.47 -4.44
N GLY A 77 14.66 10.62 -3.43
CA GLY A 77 14.75 10.96 -2.02
C GLY A 77 13.51 11.65 -1.46
N SER A 78 12.50 11.92 -2.29
CA SER A 78 11.23 12.50 -1.85
C SER A 78 10.23 11.42 -1.47
N THR A 79 9.29 11.76 -0.58
CA THR A 79 8.24 10.83 -0.15
C THR A 79 6.87 11.48 -0.14
N ILE A 80 5.83 10.68 -0.34
CA ILE A 80 4.46 11.03 0.06
C ILE A 80 3.99 10.08 1.14
N SER A 81 3.07 10.55 1.98
CA SER A 81 2.48 9.79 3.08
C SER A 81 1.00 9.58 2.83
N ILE A 82 0.55 8.33 2.94
CA ILE A 82 -0.83 7.89 2.76
C ILE A 82 -1.31 7.33 4.09
N LEU A 83 -2.41 7.87 4.60
CA LEU A 83 -3.14 7.33 5.75
C LEU A 83 -4.60 7.22 5.33
N GLY A 84 -5.08 6.00 5.16
CA GLY A 84 -6.40 5.80 4.57
C GLY A 84 -6.99 4.41 4.78
N ARG A 85 -8.28 4.31 4.49
CA ARG A 85 -9.04 3.06 4.51
C ARG A 85 -9.05 2.46 3.10
N ASN A 86 -8.80 1.16 3.01
CA ASN A 86 -8.68 0.43 1.75
C ASN A 86 -9.59 -0.80 1.75
N LEU A 87 -10.76 -0.68 1.12
CA LEU A 87 -11.73 -1.76 0.96
C LEU A 87 -11.32 -2.66 -0.21
N VAL A 88 -10.71 -3.81 0.07
CA VAL A 88 -9.98 -4.62 -0.95
C VAL A 88 -10.80 -4.96 -2.19
N PHE A 89 -12.12 -5.13 -2.05
CA PHE A 89 -13.04 -5.52 -3.12
C PHE A 89 -13.71 -4.36 -3.86
N GLU A 90 -13.50 -3.11 -3.43
CA GLU A 90 -13.95 -1.94 -4.18
C GLU A 90 -13.09 -1.73 -5.43
N ASN A 91 -13.74 -1.37 -6.54
CA ASN A 91 -13.08 -1.21 -7.84
C ASN A 91 -12.00 -0.12 -7.82
N VAL A 92 -12.30 1.00 -7.17
CA VAL A 92 -11.39 2.14 -7.00
C VAL A 92 -11.45 2.59 -5.55
N ARG A 93 -10.29 2.76 -4.92
CA ARG A 93 -10.17 3.07 -3.50
C ARG A 93 -9.40 4.35 -3.32
N GLU A 94 -10.09 5.40 -2.90
CA GLU A 94 -9.48 6.68 -2.62
C GLU A 94 -8.85 6.68 -1.22
N MET A 95 -7.60 7.11 -1.13
CA MET A 95 -6.88 7.29 0.12
C MET A 95 -6.22 8.67 0.15
N PRO A 96 -6.35 9.43 1.25
CA PRO A 96 -5.73 10.75 1.35
C PRO A 96 -4.21 10.69 1.31
N VAL A 97 -3.61 11.63 0.57
CA VAL A 97 -2.20 12.01 0.75
C VAL A 97 -2.17 13.05 1.87
N VAL A 98 -1.67 12.63 3.03
CA VAL A 98 -1.67 13.43 4.27
C VAL A 98 -0.41 14.26 4.47
N GLY A 99 0.58 14.12 3.58
CA GLY A 99 1.81 14.89 3.62
C GLY A 99 2.88 14.36 2.67
N GLY A 100 4.03 15.02 2.67
CA GLY A 100 5.19 14.60 1.90
C GLY A 100 6.48 15.29 2.34
N SER A 101 7.60 14.81 1.80
CA SER A 101 8.95 15.31 2.07
C SER A 101 9.71 15.57 0.76
N GLY A 102 10.83 16.28 0.85
CA GLY A 102 11.62 16.65 -0.33
C GLY A 102 10.83 17.54 -1.28
N ALA A 103 10.74 17.14 -2.55
CA ALA A 103 9.94 17.80 -3.57
C ALA A 103 8.45 17.90 -3.21
N PHE A 104 7.95 16.96 -2.40
CA PHE A 104 6.55 16.91 -1.96
C PHE A 104 6.31 17.58 -0.61
N ARG A 105 7.16 18.52 -0.19
CA ARG A 105 6.93 19.27 1.06
C ARG A 105 5.58 20.00 0.98
N PHE A 106 4.80 19.95 2.06
CA PHE A 106 3.43 20.49 2.12
C PHE A 106 2.43 19.81 1.16
N ALA A 107 2.76 18.62 0.65
CA ALA A 107 1.89 17.86 -0.23
C ALA A 107 0.52 17.59 0.42
N ARG A 108 -0.53 17.82 -0.36
CA ARG A 108 -1.90 17.37 -0.08
C ARG A 108 -2.53 16.83 -1.36
N GLY A 109 -3.46 15.90 -1.23
CA GLY A 109 -4.12 15.32 -2.39
C GLY A 109 -4.71 13.95 -2.08
N TYR A 110 -4.80 13.10 -3.09
CA TYR A 110 -5.40 11.77 -2.96
C TYR A 110 -4.72 10.77 -3.88
N ALA A 111 -4.83 9.50 -3.50
CA ALA A 111 -4.39 8.35 -4.28
C ALA A 111 -5.60 7.46 -4.59
N GLU A 112 -5.73 7.03 -5.83
CA GLU A 112 -6.68 6.00 -6.26
C GLU A 112 -5.95 4.68 -6.42
N GLY A 113 -6.28 3.70 -5.58
CA GLY A 113 -5.78 2.33 -5.68
C GLY A 113 -6.75 1.42 -6.42
N LYS A 114 -6.23 0.57 -7.32
CA LYS A 114 -6.95 -0.51 -8.00
C LYS A 114 -6.20 -1.83 -7.87
N THR A 115 -6.92 -2.93 -7.83
CA THR A 115 -6.31 -4.27 -7.76
C THR A 115 -6.08 -4.77 -9.17
N TYR A 116 -4.83 -4.83 -9.61
CA TYR A 116 -4.48 -5.36 -10.93
C TYR A 116 -4.49 -6.89 -10.93
N SER A 117 -3.96 -7.50 -9.88
CA SER A 117 -4.01 -8.95 -9.67
C SER A 117 -3.99 -9.28 -8.17
N LEU A 118 -4.62 -10.39 -7.82
CA LEU A 118 -4.61 -10.96 -6.46
C LEU A 118 -4.62 -12.48 -6.56
N ASP A 119 -3.55 -13.11 -6.10
CA ASP A 119 -3.54 -14.54 -5.80
C ASP A 119 -3.94 -14.75 -4.35
N VAL A 120 -5.18 -15.18 -4.14
CA VAL A 120 -5.76 -15.40 -2.81
C VAL A 120 -5.02 -16.49 -2.03
N LYS A 121 -4.43 -17.49 -2.71
CA LYS A 121 -3.71 -18.57 -2.03
C LYS A 121 -2.41 -18.07 -1.42
N SER A 122 -1.68 -17.23 -2.14
CA SER A 122 -0.39 -16.70 -1.69
C SER A 122 -0.49 -15.30 -1.06
N GLY A 123 -1.66 -14.66 -1.07
CA GLY A 123 -1.82 -13.26 -0.67
C GLY A 123 -0.92 -12.31 -1.47
N ASN A 124 -0.42 -12.72 -2.64
CA ASN A 124 0.38 -11.86 -3.52
C ASN A 124 -0.57 -11.02 -4.34
N ALA A 125 -0.32 -9.71 -4.38
CA ALA A 125 -1.15 -8.77 -5.10
C ALA A 125 -0.29 -7.75 -5.83
N THR A 126 -0.74 -7.37 -7.02
CA THR A 126 -0.26 -6.18 -7.74
C THR A 126 -1.34 -5.12 -7.66
N LEU A 127 -0.99 -3.94 -7.17
CA LEU A 127 -1.87 -2.79 -7.06
C LEU A 127 -1.42 -1.70 -8.02
N GLU A 128 -2.37 -1.12 -8.75
CA GLU A 128 -2.16 0.09 -9.53
C GLU A 128 -2.52 1.29 -8.66
N TYR A 129 -1.71 2.34 -8.71
CA TYR A 129 -1.95 3.60 -8.01
C TYR A 129 -1.87 4.77 -8.99
N ASN A 130 -2.92 5.58 -9.02
CA ASN A 130 -2.88 6.93 -9.58
C ASN A 130 -2.84 7.92 -8.41
N VAL A 131 -1.86 8.81 -8.38
CA VAL A 131 -1.69 9.74 -7.26
C VAL A 131 -1.72 11.18 -7.77
N PHE A 132 -2.59 11.99 -7.18
CA PHE A 132 -2.79 13.39 -7.54
C PHE A 132 -2.34 14.24 -6.35
N ILE A 133 -1.27 15.03 -6.56
CA ILE A 133 -0.58 15.73 -5.48
C ILE A 133 -0.52 17.22 -5.82
N LEU A 134 -0.94 18.04 -4.88
CA LEU A 134 -0.67 19.46 -4.87
C LEU A 134 0.48 19.74 -3.89
N HIS A 135 1.57 20.30 -4.40
CA HIS A 135 2.72 20.77 -3.65
C HIS A 135 3.18 22.13 -4.19
N PRO A 136 4.03 22.89 -3.46
CA PRO A 136 4.56 24.19 -3.90
C PRO A 136 5.35 24.13 -5.20
#